data_AF-A0A8I3N021-F1
#
_entry.id   AF-A0A8I3N021-F1
#
_cell.length_a   1.000
_cell.length_b   1.000
_cell.length_c   1.000
_cell.angle_alpha   90.00
_cell.angle_beta   90.00
_cell.angle_gamma   90.00
#
_symmetry.space_group_name_H-M   'P 1'
#
loop_
_entity.id
_entity.type
_entity.pdbx_description
1 polymer ?
#
loop_
_entity_poly.entity_id
_entity_poly.type
_entity_poly.pdbx_seq_one_letter_code
_entity_poly.pdbx_strand_id
1 'polypeptide(L)'
;MATLKDQLIQNLKEDHIPWNKITVVGVGAVGMACAISILMKDLADELALVEVMEDKLKGEMMDLQHGSLFRRTPKIVSGKDYNVPANSKLVIITAGVCQLPFLGHCTVCGRFGRKYNEES
;
A
#
# COMPACT_ATOMS: atom_id res chain seq x y z
N MET A 1 5.00 10.36 36.45
CA MET A 1 4.73 8.91 36.57
C MET A 1 5.13 8.28 35.24
N ALA A 2 6.18 7.45 35.24
CA ALA A 2 6.60 6.72 34.04
C ALA A 2 5.55 5.66 33.68
N THR A 3 5.27 5.45 32.39
CA THR A 3 4.25 4.48 31.98
C THR A 3 4.80 3.05 32.13
N LEU A 4 3.92 2.06 32.32
CA LEU A 4 4.32 0.64 32.40
C LEU A 4 5.13 0.19 31.18
N LYS A 5 4.94 0.81 30.02
CA LYS A 5 5.71 0.54 28.80
C LYS A 5 7.18 0.94 28.96
N ASP A 6 7.46 2.07 29.59
CA ASP A 6 8.81 2.61 29.76
C ASP A 6 9.62 1.84 30.82
N GLN A 7 8.93 1.20 31.78
CA GLN A 7 9.57 0.37 32.80
C GLN A 7 9.90 -1.05 32.31
N LEU A 8 9.10 -1.59 31.38
CA LEU A 8 9.26 -2.95 30.86
C LEU A 8 10.14 -3.04 29.61
N ILE A 9 10.19 -1.99 28.80
CA ILE A 9 10.93 -1.97 27.54
C ILE A 9 12.07 -0.97 27.67
N GLN A 10 13.24 -1.44 28.11
CA GLN A 10 14.47 -0.64 27.95
C GLN A 10 14.73 -0.45 26.45
N ASN A 11 14.77 0.82 26.04
CA ASN A 11 14.90 1.28 24.66
C ASN A 11 16.11 0.67 23.94
N LEU A 12 15.86 -0.38 23.18
CA LEU A 12 16.70 -0.91 22.11
C LEU A 12 15.96 -0.75 20.77
N LYS A 13 15.43 0.44 20.51
CA LYS A 13 14.82 0.73 19.20
C LYS A 13 15.84 1.49 18.37
N GLU A 14 16.65 0.74 17.63
CA GLU A 14 17.33 1.29 16.46
C GLU A 14 16.28 1.46 15.36
N ASP A 15 16.27 2.63 14.71
CA ASP A 15 15.42 2.89 13.54
C ASP A 15 15.87 1.99 12.38
N HIS A 16 15.33 0.77 12.35
CA HIS A 16 15.62 -0.19 11.29
C HIS A 16 15.01 0.29 9.97
N ILE A 17 15.86 0.66 9.03
CA ILE A 17 15.47 0.93 7.64
C ILE A 17 14.95 -0.39 7.06
N PRO A 18 13.68 -0.47 6.62
CA PRO A 18 13.13 -1.72 6.09
C PRO A 18 13.96 -2.16 4.88
N TRP A 19 14.56 -3.34 4.97
CA TRP A 19 15.43 -3.82 3.90
C TRP A 19 14.59 -4.09 2.65
N ASN A 20 13.41 -4.70 2.78
CA ASN A 20 12.51 -4.96 1.64
C ASN A 20 11.17 -4.24 1.78
N LYS A 21 11.14 -2.96 1.41
CA LYS A 21 9.91 -2.18 1.28
C LYS A 21 9.33 -2.27 -0.14
N ILE A 22 8.05 -2.61 -0.24
CA ILE A 22 7.29 -2.66 -1.50
C ILE A 22 6.10 -1.70 -1.42
N THR A 23 5.87 -0.92 -2.48
CA THR A 23 4.70 -0.04 -2.59
C THR A 23 3.75 -0.52 -3.66
N VAL A 24 2.45 -0.49 -3.37
CA VAL A 24 1.38 -0.61 -4.35
C VAL A 24 0.62 0.72 -4.46
N VAL A 25 0.57 1.28 -5.67
CA VAL A 25 -0.17 2.50 -5.99
C VAL A 25 -1.49 2.13 -6.65
N GLY A 26 -2.58 2.39 -5.93
CA GLY A 26 -3.95 2.09 -6.31
C GLY A 26 -4.46 0.80 -5.66
N VAL A 27 -5.32 0.90 -4.64
CA VAL A 27 -6.01 -0.23 -3.97
C VAL A 27 -7.29 -0.63 -4.70
N GLY A 28 -7.18 -0.84 -6.01
CA GLY A 28 -8.21 -1.48 -6.83
C GLY A 28 -8.25 -3.00 -6.64
N ALA A 29 -9.12 -3.70 -7.38
CA ALA A 29 -9.16 -5.17 -7.36
C ALA A 29 -7.80 -5.79 -7.72
N VAL A 30 -7.10 -5.22 -8.70
CA VAL A 30 -5.75 -5.66 -9.13
C VAL A 30 -4.72 -5.34 -8.05
N GLY A 31 -4.72 -4.10 -7.52
CA GLY A 31 -3.76 -3.69 -6.49
C GLY A 31 -3.87 -4.51 -5.21
N MET A 32 -5.09 -4.79 -4.75
CA MET A 32 -5.31 -5.64 -3.58
C MET A 32 -4.92 -7.09 -3.82
N ALA A 33 -5.21 -7.65 -4.99
CA ALA A 33 -4.76 -8.99 -5.35
C ALA A 33 -3.21 -9.09 -5.35
N CYS A 34 -2.53 -8.08 -5.88
CA CYS A 34 -1.07 -7.97 -5.82
C CYS A 34 -0.57 -7.87 -4.39
N ALA A 35 -1.13 -6.97 -3.57
CA ALA A 35 -0.76 -6.77 -2.17
C ALA A 35 -0.91 -8.06 -1.35
N ILE A 36 -2.05 -8.74 -1.48
CA ILE A 36 -2.32 -10.01 -0.79
C ILE A 36 -1.34 -11.10 -1.24
N SER A 37 -1.03 -11.18 -2.54
CA SER A 37 -0.10 -12.17 -3.09
C SER A 37 1.34 -11.95 -2.61
N ILE A 38 1.77 -10.69 -2.49
CA ILE A 38 3.10 -10.32 -1.97
C ILE A 38 3.22 -10.72 -0.51
N LEU A 39 2.19 -10.41 0.26
CA LEU A 39 2.09 -10.80 1.66
C LEU A 39 1.95 -12.33 1.83
N MET A 40 1.33 -13.05 0.89
CA MET A 40 1.23 -14.53 0.91
C MET A 40 2.56 -15.22 0.62
N LYS A 41 3.45 -14.57 -0.11
CA LYS A 41 4.76 -15.10 -0.48
C LYS A 41 5.88 -14.60 0.44
N ASP A 42 5.55 -13.85 1.50
CA ASP A 42 6.51 -13.26 2.44
C ASP A 42 7.66 -12.50 1.73
N LEU A 43 7.34 -11.71 0.70
CA LEU A 43 8.35 -11.03 -0.12
C LEU A 43 8.78 -9.65 0.42
N ALA A 44 7.99 -9.04 1.30
CA ALA A 44 8.21 -7.69 1.81
C ALA A 44 8.21 -7.67 3.33
N ASP A 45 9.07 -6.83 3.92
CA ASP A 45 9.11 -6.52 5.36
C ASP A 45 8.27 -5.27 5.70
N GLU A 46 8.07 -4.39 4.71
CA GLU A 46 7.19 -3.23 4.80
C GLU A 46 6.36 -3.13 3.51
N LEU A 47 5.04 -3.04 3.66
CA LEU A 47 4.11 -2.84 2.56
C LEU A 47 3.50 -1.45 2.66
N ALA A 48 3.68 -0.65 1.63
CA ALA A 48 3.10 0.68 1.50
C ALA A 48 1.95 0.68 0.50
N LEU A 49 0.79 1.22 0.89
CA LEU A 49 -0.37 1.40 0.02
C LEU A 49 -0.60 2.89 -0.22
N VAL A 50 -0.71 3.28 -1.49
CA VAL A 50 -0.99 4.65 -1.90
C VAL A 50 -2.27 4.69 -2.69
N GLU A 51 -3.21 5.56 -2.31
CA GLU A 51 -4.49 5.73 -3.01
C GLU A 51 -5.05 7.14 -2.77
N VAL A 52 -5.79 7.65 -3.75
CA VAL A 52 -6.41 8.99 -3.68
C VAL A 52 -7.66 8.98 -2.78
N MET A 53 -8.41 7.88 -2.81
CA MET A 53 -9.62 7.64 -2.03
C MET A 53 -9.31 7.15 -0.61
N GLU A 54 -9.29 8.07 0.35
CA GLU A 54 -8.89 7.83 1.75
C GLU A 54 -9.79 6.82 2.48
N ASP A 55 -11.11 6.87 2.30
CA ASP A 55 -12.05 5.95 2.94
C ASP A 55 -11.78 4.50 2.53
N LYS A 56 -11.54 4.29 1.23
CA LYS A 56 -11.21 2.98 0.68
C LYS A 56 -9.86 2.51 1.20
N LEU A 57 -8.86 3.38 1.17
CA LEU A 57 -7.51 3.08 1.64
C LEU A 57 -7.49 2.62 3.10
N LYS A 58 -8.24 3.32 3.98
CA LYS A 58 -8.33 2.99 5.39
C LYS A 58 -9.02 1.65 5.62
N GLY A 59 -10.09 1.36 4.87
CA GLY A 59 -10.81 0.08 4.94
C GLY A 59 -9.91 -1.10 4.57
N GLU A 60 -9.25 -1.01 3.41
CA GLU A 60 -8.35 -2.06 2.91
C GLU A 60 -7.11 -2.24 3.81
N MET A 61 -6.56 -1.15 4.35
CA MET A 61 -5.47 -1.23 5.32
C MET A 61 -5.90 -1.98 6.59
N MET A 62 -7.08 -1.67 7.12
CA MET A 62 -7.60 -2.32 8.33
C MET A 62 -7.83 -3.81 8.10
N ASP A 63 -8.33 -4.20 6.93
CA ASP A 63 -8.52 -5.61 6.56
C ASP A 63 -7.18 -6.36 6.55
N LEU A 64 -6.16 -5.80 5.90
CA LEU A 64 -4.81 -6.40 5.90
C LEU A 64 -4.18 -6.44 7.29
N GLN A 65 -4.42 -5.42 8.12
CA GLN A 65 -3.95 -5.39 9.51
C GLN A 65 -4.68 -6.42 10.39
N HIS A 66 -5.97 -6.68 10.20
CA HIS A 66 -6.65 -7.76 10.90
C HIS A 66 -6.11 -9.15 10.48
N GLY A 67 -5.75 -9.29 9.20
CA GLY A 67 -5.05 -10.47 8.68
C GLY A 67 -3.63 -10.68 9.21
N SER A 68 -3.05 -9.69 9.90
CA SER A 68 -1.68 -9.74 10.43
C SER A 68 -1.41 -10.90 11.39
N LEU A 69 -2.42 -11.32 12.16
CA LEU A 69 -2.31 -12.37 13.16
C LEU A 69 -1.97 -13.75 12.56
N PHE A 70 -2.27 -13.94 11.27
CA PHE A 70 -2.02 -15.20 10.56
C PHE A 70 -0.70 -15.17 9.76
N ARG A 71 0.08 -14.08 9.85
CA ARG A 71 1.18 -13.75 8.94
C ARG A 71 2.44 -13.37 9.71
N ARG A 72 3.62 -13.62 9.12
CA ARG A 72 4.86 -12.99 9.58
C ARG A 72 4.75 -11.52 9.17
N THR A 73 4.41 -10.65 10.11
CA THR A 73 3.79 -9.37 9.77
C THR A 73 4.81 -8.35 9.26
N PRO A 74 4.79 -7.96 7.98
CA PRO A 74 5.43 -6.74 7.56
C PRO A 74 4.66 -5.54 8.09
N LYS A 75 5.37 -4.44 8.34
CA LYS A 75 4.76 -3.17 8.71
C LYS A 75 3.90 -2.69 7.54
N ILE A 76 2.59 -2.57 7.74
CA ILE A 76 1.67 -2.04 6.72
C ILE A 76 1.49 -0.54 6.96
N VAL A 77 1.89 0.26 5.99
CA VAL A 77 1.71 1.71 5.98
C VAL A 77 0.79 2.09 4.84
N SER A 78 -0.09 3.05 5.07
CA SER A 78 -0.93 3.61 4.02
C SER A 78 -0.93 5.12 4.10
N GLY A 79 -1.08 5.78 2.97
CA GLY A 79 -1.37 7.20 2.92
C GLY A 79 -1.62 7.69 1.50
N LYS A 80 -2.17 8.89 1.41
CA LYS A 80 -2.45 9.57 0.15
C LYS A 80 -1.20 10.21 -0.44
N ASP A 81 -0.30 10.66 0.43
CA ASP A 81 0.92 11.35 0.04
C ASP A 81 1.93 10.40 -0.60
N TYR A 82 2.52 10.84 -1.70
CA TYR A 82 3.63 10.13 -2.35
C TYR A 82 4.94 10.15 -1.54
N ASN A 83 4.93 10.70 -0.32
CA ASN A 83 6.05 10.57 0.62
C ASN A 83 6.07 9.20 1.32
N VAL A 84 4.92 8.52 1.41
CA VAL A 84 4.79 7.17 1.99
C VAL A 84 5.67 6.12 1.28
N PRO A 85 5.79 6.08 -0.06
CA PRO A 85 6.70 5.18 -0.76
C PRO A 85 8.19 5.52 -0.69
N ALA A 86 8.62 6.50 0.12
CA ALA A 86 10.04 6.78 0.28
C ALA A 86 10.80 5.50 0.72
N ASN A 87 11.94 5.25 0.07
CA ASN A 87 12.83 4.09 0.28
C ASN A 87 12.25 2.72 -0.12
N SER A 88 11.29 2.67 -1.05
CA SER A 88 10.80 1.41 -1.61
C SER A 88 11.76 0.80 -2.64
N LYS A 89 11.98 -0.52 -2.55
CA LYS A 89 12.76 -1.29 -3.55
C LYS A 89 11.95 -1.59 -4.81
N LEU A 90 10.63 -1.76 -4.65
CA LEU A 90 9.72 -2.06 -5.74
C LEU A 90 8.45 -1.22 -5.59
N VAL A 91 8.02 -0.60 -6.69
CA VAL A 91 6.76 0.14 -6.76
C VAL A 91 5.91 -0.47 -7.87
N ILE A 92 4.71 -0.91 -7.52
CA ILE A 92 3.74 -1.50 -8.44
C ILE A 92 2.62 -0.48 -8.65
N ILE A 93 2.44 -0.04 -9.89
CA ILE A 93 1.43 0.95 -10.25
C ILE A 93 0.23 0.23 -10.86
N THR A 94 -0.87 0.20 -10.13
CA THR A 94 -2.16 -0.38 -10.53
C THR A 94 -3.27 0.67 -10.64
N ALA A 95 -2.94 1.95 -10.43
CA ALA A 95 -3.85 3.05 -10.67
C ALA A 95 -4.17 3.15 -12.17
N GLY A 96 -5.44 3.06 -12.52
CA GLY A 96 -5.89 3.09 -13.92
C GLY A 96 -7.40 2.93 -14.06
N VAL A 97 -7.86 2.99 -15.30
CA VAL A 97 -9.29 2.84 -15.64
C VAL A 97 -9.54 1.38 -16.00
N CYS A 98 -10.50 0.76 -15.32
CA CYS A 98 -10.90 -0.60 -15.66
C CYS A 98 -11.55 -0.62 -17.05
N GLN A 99 -11.19 -1.61 -17.88
CA GLN A 99 -11.77 -1.76 -19.20
C GLN A 99 -13.22 -2.23 -19.07
N LEU A 100 -14.15 -1.45 -19.62
CA LEU A 100 -15.56 -1.84 -19.68
C LEU A 100 -15.78 -2.78 -20.87
N PRO A 101 -16.69 -3.77 -20.74
CA PRO A 101 -17.11 -4.54 -21.90
C PRO A 101 -17.61 -3.56 -22.97
N PHE A 102 -17.28 -3.85 -24.24
CA PHE A 102 -17.62 -3.04 -25.42
C PHE A 102 -16.81 -1.74 -25.64
N LEU A 103 -15.85 -1.39 -24.77
CA LEU A 103 -15.01 -0.23 -24.96
C LEU A 103 -13.67 -0.60 -25.64
N GLY A 104 -13.37 0.04 -26.77
CA GLY A 104 -12.11 -0.18 -27.50
C GLY A 104 -10.88 0.30 -26.72
N HIS A 105 -9.74 -0.37 -26.93
CA HIS A 105 -8.45 -0.07 -26.26
C HIS A 105 -8.05 1.42 -26.35
N CYS A 106 -8.33 2.07 -27.48
CA CYS A 106 -7.97 3.48 -27.70
C CYS A 106 -8.70 4.43 -26.72
N THR A 107 -9.95 4.10 -26.36
CA THR A 107 -10.75 4.91 -25.43
C THR A 107 -10.28 4.77 -23.98
N VAL A 108 -9.71 3.62 -23.60
CA VAL A 108 -9.15 3.42 -22.25
C VAL A 108 -7.88 4.27 -22.06
N CYS A 109 -7.03 4.33 -23.08
CA CYS A 109 -5.84 5.20 -23.06
C CYS A 109 -6.23 6.69 -22.91
N GLY A 110 -7.24 7.15 -23.64
CA GLY A 110 -7.74 8.53 -23.53
C GLY A 110 -8.39 8.86 -22.17
N ARG A 111 -9.01 7.87 -21.50
CA ARG A 111 -9.56 8.05 -20.15
C ARG A 111 -8.47 8.06 -19.08
N PHE A 112 -7.41 7.27 -19.27
CA PHE A 112 -6.24 7.29 -18.40
C PHE A 112 -5.59 8.67 -18.41
N GLY A 113 -5.33 9.25 -19.59
CA GLY A 113 -4.73 10.58 -19.71
C GLY A 113 -5.56 11.71 -19.08
N ARG A 114 -6.90 11.64 -19.16
CA ARG A 114 -7.78 12.63 -18.51
C ARG A 114 -7.74 12.56 -16.98
N LYS A 115 -7.70 11.36 -16.42
CA LYS A 115 -7.67 11.16 -14.98
C LYS A 115 -6.42 11.77 -14.33
N TYR A 116 -5.27 11.67 -14.99
CA TYR A 116 -4.03 12.30 -14.51
C TYR A 116 -4.02 13.83 -14.66
N ASN A 117 -4.70 14.38 -15.66
CA ASN A 117 -4.67 15.83 -15.94
C ASN A 117 -5.66 16.64 -15.09
N GLU A 118 -6.69 16.00 -14.53
CA GLU A 118 -7.63 16.64 -13.59
C GLU A 118 -7.14 16.58 -12.12
N GLU A 119 -6.15 15.73 -11.82
CA GLU A 119 -5.63 15.49 -10.47
C GLU A 119 -4.18 16.02 -10.27
N SER A 120 -3.64 16.78 -11.23
CA SER A 120 -2.33 17.47 -11.15
C SER A 120 -2.43 18.91 -10.66
#